data_AF-A8Q409-F1
#
_entry.id   AF-A8Q409-F1
#
_cell.length_a   1.000
_cell.length_b   1.000
_cell.length_c   1.000
_cell.angle_alpha   90.00
_cell.angle_beta   90.00
_cell.angle_gamma   90.00
#
_symmetry.space_group_name_H-M   'P 1'
#
loop_
_entity.id
_entity.type
_entity.pdbx_description
1 polymer ?
#
loop_
_entity_poly.entity_id
_entity_poly.type
_entity_poly.pdbx_seq_one_letter_code
_entity_poly.pdbx_strand_id
1 'polypeptide(L)'
;MSSSGTGGKSGPTTGQKPEARKPVSQSVRAGLQFPVGRIHRHLKNKSQNNIRVGAKAAVYLSAILEYLTAEVLELAGNASKDLRVKRITPRHLQLAIRGDEELDSLIRATIAGGGVLPYIHKSRKCLRPQLTEQRSYQDAWEEEELIRLDVPIPAFLLPFFCRCVFLSFSLSLRVCMHVCILIERSR
;
A
#
# COMPACT_ATOMS: atom_id res chain seq x y z
N MET A 1 -44.05 6.28 -45.14
CA MET A 1 -44.08 7.52 -44.35
C MET A 1 -42.64 7.73 -43.86
N SER A 2 -41.76 8.36 -44.64
CA SER A 2 -41.64 9.83 -44.82
C SER A 2 -41.56 10.50 -43.45
N SER A 3 -40.51 11.18 -43.00
CA SER A 3 -39.55 12.12 -43.61
C SER A 3 -38.42 12.30 -42.56
N SER A 4 -37.31 13.03 -42.67
CA SER A 4 -36.77 14.06 -43.57
C SER A 4 -35.37 14.34 -43.01
N GLY A 5 -34.37 14.48 -43.88
CA GLY A 5 -33.07 15.00 -43.48
C GLY A 5 -33.09 16.52 -43.29
N THR A 6 -32.11 17.01 -42.55
CA THR A 6 -31.63 18.40 -42.64
C THR A 6 -30.11 18.36 -42.74
N GLY A 7 -29.61 18.85 -43.87
CA GLY A 7 -28.19 18.94 -44.16
C GLY A 7 -27.53 20.13 -43.45
N GLY A 8 -26.27 19.92 -43.06
CA GLY A 8 -25.32 20.99 -42.80
C GLY A 8 -24.16 20.84 -43.77
N LYS A 9 -24.01 21.80 -44.70
CA LYS A 9 -22.80 21.98 -45.50
C LYS A 9 -21.75 22.70 -44.65
N SER A 10 -20.58 22.09 -44.45
CA SER A 10 -19.34 22.82 -44.14
C SER A 10 -18.13 22.06 -44.69
N GLY A 11 -17.42 22.76 -45.58
CA GLY A 11 -16.04 22.65 -46.12
C GLY A 11 -15.23 21.34 -46.05
N PRO A 12 -14.40 21.04 -47.08
CA PRO A 12 -13.35 20.04 -46.96
C PRO A 12 -12.21 20.63 -46.12
N THR A 13 -12.25 20.44 -44.81
CA THR A 13 -11.03 20.60 -44.00
C THR A 13 -10.29 19.27 -44.02
N THR A 14 -9.17 19.27 -44.74
CA THR A 14 -8.09 18.29 -44.66
C THR A 14 -7.60 18.23 -43.21
N GLY A 15 -8.26 17.43 -42.39
CA GLY A 15 -7.97 17.26 -40.97
C GLY A 15 -7.63 15.81 -40.71
N GLN A 16 -6.34 15.51 -40.53
CA GLN A 16 -5.88 14.24 -40.00
C GLN A 16 -6.68 13.91 -38.74
N LYS A 17 -7.44 12.82 -38.78
CA LYS A 17 -8.21 12.32 -37.63
C LYS A 17 -7.17 12.04 -36.53
N PRO A 18 -7.15 12.77 -35.40
CA PRO A 18 -6.17 12.48 -34.36
C PRO A 18 -6.45 11.07 -33.86
N GLU A 19 -5.43 10.21 -33.98
CA GLU A 19 -5.41 8.85 -33.43
C GLU A 19 -6.06 8.87 -32.04
N ALA A 20 -7.20 8.18 -31.89
CA ALA A 20 -7.97 8.19 -30.66
C ALA A 20 -7.09 7.67 -29.52
N ARG A 21 -6.67 8.59 -28.63
CA ARG A 21 -5.80 8.26 -27.50
C ARG A 21 -6.45 7.15 -26.69
N LYS A 22 -5.73 6.03 -26.51
CA LYS A 22 -6.19 4.89 -25.72
C LYS A 22 -6.65 5.39 -24.35
N PRO A 23 -7.83 4.98 -23.86
CA PRO A 23 -8.34 5.44 -22.57
C PRO A 23 -7.43 4.94 -21.44
N VAL A 24 -6.62 5.83 -20.88
CA VAL A 24 -5.79 5.53 -19.71
C VAL A 24 -6.66 5.49 -18.46
N SER A 25 -6.50 4.45 -17.63
CA SER A 25 -7.24 4.30 -16.38
C SER A 25 -6.88 5.40 -15.37
N GLN A 26 -7.82 5.74 -14.50
CA GLN A 26 -7.59 6.73 -13.45
C GLN A 26 -6.50 6.30 -12.46
N SER A 27 -6.37 5.00 -12.17
CA SER A 27 -5.29 4.45 -11.33
C SER A 27 -3.91 4.71 -11.94
N VAL A 28 -3.75 4.43 -13.25
CA VAL A 28 -2.47 4.65 -13.95
C VAL A 28 -2.13 6.14 -14.00
N ARG A 29 -3.12 7.02 -14.17
CA ARG A 29 -2.90 8.48 -14.11
C ARG A 29 -2.49 8.97 -12.71
N ALA A 30 -2.98 8.31 -11.67
CA ALA A 30 -2.68 8.65 -10.28
C ALA A 30 -1.43 7.94 -9.72
N GLY A 31 -0.85 6.98 -10.46
CA GLY A 31 0.30 6.20 -10.00
C GLY A 31 -0.03 5.17 -8.92
N LEU A 32 -1.30 4.79 -8.76
CA LEU A 32 -1.77 3.86 -7.73
C LEU A 32 -1.92 2.45 -8.30
N GLN A 33 -1.54 1.43 -7.53
CA GLN A 33 -1.85 0.02 -7.85
C GLN A 33 -3.33 -0.29 -7.58
N PHE A 34 -3.94 0.40 -6.61
CA PHE A 34 -5.32 0.15 -6.26
C PHE A 34 -6.31 0.66 -7.34
N PRO A 35 -7.43 -0.05 -7.57
CA PRO A 35 -8.37 0.29 -8.65
C PRO A 35 -9.29 1.46 -8.28
N VAL A 36 -8.87 2.69 -8.59
CA VAL A 36 -9.59 3.95 -8.31
C VAL A 36 -11.01 3.94 -8.89
N GLY A 37 -11.18 3.47 -10.13
CA GLY A 37 -12.50 3.43 -10.78
C GLY A 37 -13.49 2.51 -10.06
N ARG A 38 -13.01 1.40 -9.48
CA ARG A 38 -13.83 0.47 -8.70
C ARG A 38 -14.22 1.09 -7.36
N ILE A 39 -13.27 1.74 -6.69
CA ILE A 39 -13.50 2.43 -5.41
C ILE A 39 -14.50 3.58 -5.59
N HIS A 40 -14.36 4.36 -6.67
CA HIS A 40 -15.30 5.42 -7.00
C HIS A 40 -16.74 4.90 -7.19
N ARG A 41 -16.92 3.76 -7.85
CA ARG A 41 -18.23 3.11 -7.99
C ARG A 41 -18.77 2.66 -6.64
N HIS A 42 -17.95 2.06 -5.78
CA HIS A 42 -18.38 1.68 -4.43
C HIS A 42 -18.79 2.88 -3.59
N LEU A 43 -18.06 4.00 -3.68
CA LEU A 43 -18.42 5.24 -2.99
C LEU A 43 -19.78 5.78 -3.43
N LYS A 44 -20.07 5.77 -4.74
CA LYS A 44 -21.39 6.17 -5.25
C LYS A 44 -22.50 5.23 -4.80
N ASN A 45 -22.27 3.93 -4.85
CA ASN A 45 -23.29 2.94 -4.50
C ASN A 45 -23.58 2.89 -3.00
N LYS A 46 -22.58 3.19 -2.15
CA LYS A 46 -22.72 3.21 -0.69
C LYS A 46 -23.13 4.57 -0.13
N SER A 47 -23.04 5.64 -0.92
CA SER A 47 -23.42 6.97 -0.47
C SER A 47 -24.93 7.04 -0.24
N GLN A 48 -25.31 7.32 1.02
CA GLN A 48 -26.70 7.59 1.38
C GLN A 48 -27.13 8.94 0.79
N ASN A 49 -28.42 9.09 0.49
CA ASN A 49 -29.03 10.34 0.04
C ASN A 49 -28.54 10.88 -1.32
N ASN A 50 -28.00 10.00 -2.19
CA ASN A 50 -27.59 10.33 -3.56
C ASN A 50 -26.59 11.52 -3.61
N ILE A 51 -25.68 11.58 -2.64
CA ILE A 51 -24.68 12.65 -2.55
C ILE A 51 -23.69 12.49 -3.71
N ARG A 52 -23.35 13.62 -4.34
CA ARG A 52 -22.36 13.65 -5.41
C ARG A 52 -20.97 13.37 -4.84
N VAL A 53 -20.38 12.25 -5.25
CA VAL A 53 -18.98 11.91 -4.94
C VAL A 53 -18.06 12.60 -5.94
N GLY A 54 -17.12 13.40 -5.44
CA GLY A 54 -16.09 14.05 -6.26
C GLY A 54 -15.07 13.04 -6.79
N ALA A 55 -14.59 13.25 -8.03
CA ALA A 55 -13.63 12.35 -8.66
C ALA A 55 -12.31 12.21 -7.87
N LYS A 56 -11.86 13.28 -7.21
CA LYS A 56 -10.65 13.28 -6.37
C LYS A 56 -10.81 12.50 -5.07
N ALA A 57 -12.02 12.42 -4.51
CA ALA A 57 -12.28 11.70 -3.26
C ALA A 57 -11.92 10.21 -3.40
N ALA A 58 -12.24 9.61 -4.54
CA ALA A 58 -11.89 8.23 -4.83
C ALA A 58 -10.37 8.03 -4.94
N VAL A 59 -9.62 9.00 -5.47
CA VAL A 59 -8.15 8.93 -5.56
C VAL A 59 -7.54 8.96 -4.15
N TYR A 60 -7.96 9.90 -3.31
CA TYR A 60 -7.49 9.98 -1.92
C TYR A 60 -7.76 8.71 -1.13
N LEU A 61 -8.99 8.18 -1.20
CA LEU A 61 -9.31 6.94 -0.49
C LEU A 61 -8.50 5.75 -1.02
N SER A 62 -8.28 5.68 -2.34
CA SER A 62 -7.47 4.61 -2.92
C SER A 62 -6.02 4.66 -2.43
N ALA A 63 -5.45 5.86 -2.31
CA ALA A 63 -4.09 6.06 -1.78
C ALA A 63 -3.98 5.61 -0.31
N ILE A 64 -4.97 5.95 0.54
CA ILE A 64 -4.99 5.54 1.94
C ILE A 64 -5.08 4.01 2.07
N LEU A 65 -5.95 3.38 1.29
CA LEU A 65 -6.10 1.93 1.29
C LEU A 65 -4.83 1.21 0.81
N GLU A 66 -4.16 1.77 -0.20
CA GLU A 66 -2.89 1.25 -0.69
C GLU A 66 -1.79 1.36 0.37
N TYR A 67 -1.69 2.52 1.02
CA TYR A 67 -0.77 2.75 2.13
C TYR A 67 -0.96 1.75 3.27
N LEU A 68 -2.19 1.63 3.81
CA LEU A 68 -2.47 0.71 4.92
C LEU A 68 -2.18 -0.75 4.56
N THR A 69 -2.46 -1.14 3.32
CA THR A 69 -2.19 -2.51 2.86
C THR A 69 -0.69 -2.76 2.73
N ALA A 70 0.08 -1.78 2.25
CA ALA A 70 1.53 -1.86 2.17
C ALA A 70 2.15 -2.00 3.57
N GLU A 71 1.73 -1.16 4.52
CA GLU A 71 2.23 -1.16 5.90
C GLU A 71 2.06 -2.53 6.58
N VAL A 72 0.83 -3.08 6.54
CA VAL A 72 0.54 -4.38 7.13
C VAL A 72 1.33 -5.51 6.46
N LEU A 73 1.52 -5.44 5.14
CA LEU A 73 2.29 -6.45 4.40
C LEU A 73 3.80 -6.33 4.65
N GLU A 74 4.32 -5.14 4.90
CA GLU A 74 5.72 -4.92 5.26
C GLU A 74 6.04 -5.53 6.62
N LEU A 75 5.26 -5.18 7.64
CA LEU A 75 5.41 -5.73 9.00
C LEU A 75 5.20 -7.25 9.03
N ALA A 76 4.16 -7.76 8.35
CA ALA A 76 3.92 -9.20 8.26
C ALA A 76 5.00 -9.93 7.43
N GLY A 77 5.59 -9.25 6.45
CA GLY A 77 6.73 -9.72 5.69
C GLY A 77 7.97 -9.88 6.56
N ASN A 78 8.26 -8.92 7.42
CA ASN A 78 9.36 -8.98 8.38
C ASN A 78 9.17 -10.12 9.38
N ALA A 79 7.98 -10.24 9.98
CA ALA A 79 7.65 -11.39 10.86
C ALA A 79 7.77 -12.76 10.14
N SER A 80 7.51 -12.82 8.84
CA SER A 80 7.70 -14.03 8.02
C SER A 80 9.19 -14.37 7.81
N LYS A 81 10.03 -13.34 7.64
CA LYS A 81 11.50 -13.51 7.49
C LYS A 81 12.10 -14.04 8.78
N ASP A 82 11.66 -13.55 9.94
CA ASP A 82 12.15 -13.98 11.26
C ASP A 82 11.90 -15.47 11.48
N LEU A 83 10.73 -15.94 11.08
CA LEU A 83 10.34 -17.36 11.16
C LEU A 83 10.89 -18.21 9.99
N ARG A 84 11.74 -17.64 9.12
CA ARG A 84 12.38 -18.27 7.95
C ARG A 84 11.41 -18.95 6.99
N VAL A 85 10.19 -18.43 6.90
CA VAL A 85 9.13 -18.95 6.03
C VAL A 85 8.88 -17.98 4.89
N LYS A 86 8.76 -18.52 3.66
CA LYS A 86 8.62 -17.71 2.44
C LYS A 86 7.20 -17.20 2.18
N ARG A 87 6.19 -17.76 2.86
CA ARG A 87 4.77 -17.43 2.68
C ARG A 87 4.22 -16.78 3.93
N ILE A 88 3.52 -15.66 3.76
CA ILE A 88 2.81 -15.00 4.85
C ILE A 88 1.65 -15.90 5.31
N THR A 89 1.61 -16.20 6.60
CA THR A 89 0.54 -16.96 7.26
C THR A 89 -0.32 -16.03 8.13
N PRO A 90 -1.53 -16.44 8.54
CA PRO A 90 -2.35 -15.62 9.46
C PRO A 90 -1.65 -15.29 10.78
N ARG A 91 -0.70 -16.14 11.21
CA ARG A 91 0.12 -15.88 12.39
C ARG A 91 1.02 -14.65 12.22
N HIS A 92 1.62 -14.45 11.05
CA HIS A 92 2.48 -13.29 10.80
C HIS A 92 1.68 -11.99 10.81
N LEU A 93 0.46 -12.02 10.26
CA LEU A 93 -0.47 -10.88 10.32
C LEU A 93 -0.85 -10.54 11.76
N GLN A 94 -1.12 -11.55 12.59
CA GLN A 94 -1.44 -11.33 14.00
C GLN A 94 -0.25 -10.74 14.77
N LEU A 95 0.97 -11.23 14.53
CA LEU A 95 2.17 -10.72 15.20
C LEU A 95 2.48 -9.28 14.77
N ALA A 96 2.33 -8.97 13.48
CA ALA A 96 2.51 -7.62 12.96
C ALA A 96 1.48 -6.64 13.55
N ILE A 97 0.18 -6.97 13.50
CA ILE A 97 -0.89 -6.07 13.96
C ILE A 97 -0.87 -5.86 15.47
N ARG A 98 -0.58 -6.91 16.26
CA ARG A 98 -0.55 -6.80 17.74
C ARG A 98 0.80 -6.31 18.28
N GLY A 99 1.83 -6.28 17.44
CA GLY A 99 3.14 -5.74 17.78
C GLY A 99 3.28 -4.24 17.51
N ASP A 100 2.35 -3.66 16.75
CA ASP A 100 2.31 -2.25 16.39
C ASP A 100 1.14 -1.54 17.08
N GLU A 101 1.40 -0.44 17.78
CA GLU A 101 0.41 0.25 18.60
C GLU A 101 -0.68 0.94 17.76
N GLU A 102 -0.31 1.47 16.60
CA GLU A 102 -1.24 2.18 15.71
C GLU A 102 -2.21 1.19 15.05
N LEU A 103 -1.69 0.06 14.58
CA LEU A 103 -2.48 -1.01 13.97
C LEU A 103 -3.32 -1.77 14.99
N ASP A 104 -2.84 -1.97 16.22
CA ASP A 104 -3.62 -2.62 17.30
C ASP A 104 -4.87 -1.79 17.64
N SER A 105 -4.72 -0.48 17.73
CA SER A 105 -5.81 0.47 17.97
C SER A 105 -6.79 0.52 16.81
N LEU A 106 -6.28 0.55 15.57
CA LEU A 106 -7.10 0.59 14.35
C LEU A 106 -7.87 -0.72 14.12
N ILE A 107 -7.25 -1.88 14.37
CA ILE A 107 -7.78 -3.21 14.04
C ILE A 107 -8.11 -3.99 15.32
N ARG A 108 -9.30 -3.73 15.86
CA ARG A 108 -9.88 -4.49 16.97
C ARG A 108 -10.55 -5.81 16.55
N ALA A 109 -10.43 -6.19 15.28
CA ALA A 109 -11.03 -7.41 14.73
C ALA A 109 -10.23 -8.68 15.08
N THR A 110 -10.91 -9.83 15.12
CA THR A 110 -10.30 -11.15 15.34
C THR A 110 -9.75 -11.72 14.04
N ILE A 111 -8.48 -12.09 14.02
CA ILE A 111 -7.84 -12.75 12.87
C ILE A 111 -7.95 -14.27 13.03
N ALA A 112 -8.70 -14.90 12.13
CA ALA A 112 -8.83 -16.35 12.11
C ALA A 112 -7.47 -17.03 11.85
N GLY A 113 -7.10 -18.00 12.69
CA GLY A 113 -5.83 -18.73 12.57
C GLY A 113 -4.58 -17.97 13.03
N GLY A 114 -4.73 -16.79 13.65
CA GLY A 114 -3.62 -15.95 14.11
C GLY A 114 -3.03 -16.31 15.48
N GLY A 115 -3.82 -16.92 16.37
CA GLY A 115 -3.41 -17.15 17.76
C GLY A 115 -3.22 -15.84 18.56
N VAL A 116 -2.41 -15.85 19.61
CA VAL A 116 -2.15 -14.68 20.49
C VAL A 116 -0.66 -14.36 20.62
N LEU A 117 -0.32 -13.11 20.95
CA LEU A 117 1.07 -12.72 21.24
C LEU A 117 1.54 -13.42 22.54
N PRO A 118 2.72 -14.05 22.57
CA PRO A 118 3.21 -14.70 23.78
C PRO A 118 3.43 -13.68 24.91
N TYR A 119 2.59 -13.74 25.94
CA TYR A 119 2.70 -12.88 27.12
C TYR A 119 2.52 -13.69 28.39
N ILE A 120 3.52 -13.65 29.27
CA ILE A 120 3.49 -14.32 30.57
C ILE A 120 3.49 -13.24 31.66
N HIS A 121 2.45 -13.22 32.49
CA HIS A 121 2.38 -12.31 33.64
C HIS A 121 3.59 -12.50 34.56
N LYS A 122 4.17 -11.39 35.02
CA LYS A 122 5.39 -11.38 35.86
C LYS A 122 5.29 -12.28 37.09
N SER A 123 4.10 -12.39 37.70
CA SER A 123 3.83 -13.26 38.87
C SER A 123 3.85 -14.76 38.59
N ARG A 124 3.78 -15.18 37.32
CA ARG A 124 3.78 -16.58 36.89
C ARG A 124 5.06 -16.98 36.17
N LYS A 125 6.03 -16.08 36.08
CA LYS A 125 7.36 -16.36 35.51
C LYS A 125 8.13 -17.20 36.53
N CYS A 126 7.99 -18.52 36.43
CA CYS A 126 8.87 -19.45 37.12
C CYS A 126 10.31 -19.11 36.70
N LEU A 127 11.23 -18.99 37.67
CA LEU A 127 12.63 -18.59 37.44
C LEU A 127 13.39 -19.68 36.64
N ARG A 128 13.09 -19.78 35.34
CA ARG A 128 13.98 -20.41 34.37
C ARG A 128 14.64 -19.25 33.60
N PRO A 129 15.97 -19.15 33.56
CA PRO A 129 16.63 -18.10 32.80
C PRO A 129 16.40 -18.38 31.31
N GLN A 130 15.40 -17.73 30.70
CA GLN A 130 15.25 -17.69 29.25
C GLN A 130 16.17 -16.61 28.70
N LEU A 131 17.47 -16.91 28.65
CA LEU A 131 18.33 -16.30 27.66
C LEU A 131 18.01 -17.05 26.35
N THR A 132 17.19 -16.45 25.46
CA THR A 132 17.39 -16.42 23.99
C THR A 132 16.17 -16.03 23.15
N GLU A 133 14.93 -16.04 23.64
CA GLU A 133 13.78 -15.99 22.69
C GLU A 133 12.97 -14.69 22.67
N GLN A 134 13.16 -13.77 23.61
CA GLN A 134 12.44 -12.49 23.62
C GLN A 134 13.26 -11.33 23.02
N ARG A 135 14.60 -11.42 23.02
CA ARG A 135 15.47 -10.38 22.45
C ARG A 135 15.39 -10.29 20.92
N SER A 136 14.99 -11.37 20.26
CA SER A 136 14.96 -11.44 18.79
C SER A 136 13.89 -10.59 18.13
N TYR A 137 12.90 -10.05 18.87
CA TYR A 137 11.84 -9.19 18.31
C TYR A 137 12.11 -7.69 18.46
N GLN A 138 12.98 -7.27 19.39
CA GLN A 138 13.31 -5.87 19.59
C GLN A 138 14.71 -5.53 19.06
N ASP A 139 15.67 -6.48 19.11
CA ASP A 139 17.02 -6.25 18.59
C ASP A 139 17.09 -6.38 17.05
N ALA A 140 16.12 -7.04 16.40
CA ALA A 140 16.13 -7.27 14.94
C ALA A 140 15.68 -6.07 14.09
N TRP A 141 15.14 -5.02 14.72
CA TRP A 141 14.64 -3.83 14.01
C TRP A 141 15.61 -2.65 14.06
N GLU A 142 16.63 -2.67 14.92
CA GLU A 142 17.69 -1.65 14.95
C GLU A 142 18.86 -1.99 14.00
N GLU A 143 19.04 -3.24 13.56
CA GLU A 143 20.15 -3.61 12.66
C GLU A 143 19.97 -3.22 11.18
N GLU A 144 18.75 -2.86 10.73
CA GLU A 144 18.57 -2.35 9.34
C GLU A 144 18.98 -0.87 9.16
N GLU A 145 19.27 -0.13 10.24
CA GLU A 145 19.81 1.25 10.11
C GLU A 145 21.35 1.28 9.98
N LEU A 146 22.05 0.18 10.23
CA LEU A 146 23.53 0.15 10.30
C LEU A 146 24.24 -0.51 9.10
N ILE A 147 23.53 -1.02 8.09
CA ILE A 147 24.13 -1.65 6.89
C ILE A 147 23.91 -0.78 5.64
N ARG A 148 24.08 0.54 5.75
CA ARG A 148 24.02 1.46 4.60
C ARG A 148 25.26 2.31 4.37
N LEU A 149 26.37 2.06 5.06
CA LEU A 149 27.68 2.60 4.68
C LEU A 149 28.70 1.47 4.73
N ASP A 150 29.41 1.30 3.62
CA ASP A 150 30.44 0.30 3.31
C ASP A 150 29.96 -1.14 3.01
N VAL A 151 29.90 -1.48 1.71
CA VAL A 151 30.64 -2.59 1.04
C VAL A 151 30.32 -2.58 -0.47
N PRO A 152 31.31 -2.78 -1.37
CA PRO A 152 31.20 -2.48 -2.80
C PRO A 152 30.57 -3.60 -3.63
N ILE A 153 29.99 -3.20 -4.75
CA ILE A 153 29.30 -4.00 -5.76
C ILE A 153 30.25 -5.03 -6.41
N PRO A 154 29.79 -6.27 -6.65
CA PRO A 154 30.04 -6.89 -7.94
C PRO A 154 28.71 -7.28 -8.62
N ALA A 155 28.56 -6.76 -9.84
CA ALA A 155 27.58 -7.21 -10.79
C ALA A 155 27.85 -8.68 -11.13
N PHE A 156 26.82 -9.53 -11.08
CA PHE A 156 26.37 -10.38 -12.19
C PHE A 156 25.33 -11.40 -11.71
N LEU A 157 24.28 -11.54 -12.52
CA LEU A 157 23.39 -12.70 -12.61
C LEU A 157 22.35 -12.94 -11.50
N LEU A 158 21.17 -12.34 -11.69
CA LEU A 158 19.87 -13.00 -11.49
C LEU A 158 18.75 -12.14 -12.12
N PRO A 159 18.23 -12.52 -13.31
CA PRO A 159 17.09 -11.87 -13.91
C PRO A 159 15.78 -12.53 -13.41
N PHE A 160 14.71 -11.75 -13.34
CA PHE A 160 13.32 -12.16 -13.07
C PHE A 160 12.98 -12.59 -11.63
N PHE A 161 13.03 -11.65 -10.69
CA PHE A 161 11.91 -11.29 -9.80
C PHE A 161 12.47 -10.39 -8.69
N CYS A 162 11.68 -9.40 -8.26
CA CYS A 162 11.89 -8.71 -6.98
C CYS A 162 12.92 -7.55 -6.92
N ARG A 163 12.91 -6.61 -7.88
CA ARG A 163 13.51 -5.27 -7.65
C ARG A 163 12.74 -4.06 -8.21
N CYS A 164 11.76 -4.25 -9.10
CA CYS A 164 11.06 -3.10 -9.70
C CYS A 164 9.92 -2.49 -8.86
N VAL A 165 9.36 -3.20 -7.86
CA VAL A 165 8.23 -2.66 -7.07
C VAL A 165 8.70 -1.98 -5.78
N PHE A 166 9.82 -2.42 -5.19
CA PHE A 166 10.22 -1.97 -3.85
C PHE A 166 11.01 -0.65 -3.86
N LEU A 167 11.82 -0.38 -4.88
CA LEU A 167 12.70 0.80 -4.90
C LEU A 167 12.04 2.06 -5.47
N SER A 168 10.98 1.92 -6.27
CA SER A 168 10.19 3.07 -6.74
C SER A 168 9.19 3.57 -5.70
N PHE A 169 8.75 2.72 -4.78
CA PHE A 169 7.77 3.10 -3.75
C PHE A 169 8.43 3.82 -2.56
N SER A 170 9.61 3.35 -2.12
CA SER A 170 10.26 3.90 -0.92
C SER A 170 10.86 5.32 -1.12
N LEU A 171 11.42 5.62 -2.30
CA LEU A 171 11.89 7.00 -2.59
C LEU A 171 10.74 7.95 -2.94
N SER A 172 9.64 7.48 -3.53
CA SER A 172 8.54 8.38 -3.92
C SER A 172 7.69 8.80 -2.71
N LEU A 173 7.51 7.95 -1.69
CA LEU A 173 6.73 8.33 -0.49
C LEU A 173 7.49 9.25 0.46
N ARG A 174 8.81 9.09 0.65
CA ARG A 174 9.60 10.05 1.47
C ARG A 174 9.65 11.45 0.84
N VAL A 175 9.73 11.55 -0.49
CA VAL A 175 9.73 12.85 -1.17
C VAL A 175 8.30 13.43 -1.24
N CYS A 176 7.25 12.63 -1.44
CA CYS A 176 5.87 13.12 -1.43
C CYS A 176 5.39 13.58 -0.05
N MET A 177 5.74 12.89 1.04
CA MET A 177 5.36 13.35 2.39
C MET A 177 6.08 14.64 2.77
N HIS A 178 7.36 14.81 2.39
CA HIS A 178 8.09 16.06 2.64
C HIS A 178 7.54 17.23 1.80
N VAL A 179 7.13 16.99 0.56
CA VAL A 179 6.50 18.02 -0.30
C VAL A 179 5.06 18.35 0.14
N CYS A 180 4.27 17.37 0.59
CA CYS A 180 2.93 17.64 1.14
C CYS A 180 2.99 18.40 2.47
N ILE A 181 3.92 18.08 3.37
CA ILE A 181 4.12 18.83 4.63
C ILE A 181 4.60 20.27 4.35
N LEU A 182 5.44 20.49 3.33
CA LEU A 182 5.87 21.85 2.94
C LEU A 182 4.75 22.68 2.31
N ILE A 183 3.81 22.06 1.59
CA ILE A 183 2.66 22.75 0.99
C ILE A 183 1.63 23.18 2.06
N GLU A 184 1.44 22.39 3.12
CA GLU A 184 0.54 22.74 4.23
C GLU A 184 1.12 23.85 5.14
N ARG A 185 2.45 24.06 5.12
CA ARG A 185 3.15 25.09 5.94
C ARG A 185 3.33 26.44 5.24
N SER A 186 2.97 26.54 3.95
CA SER A 186 3.02 27.77 3.15
C SER A 186 1.63 28.38 2.87
N ARG A 187 0.61 28.00 3.65
CA ARG A 187 -0.66 28.74 3.76
C ARG A 187 -0.83 29.32 5.16
#